data_AF-A0A7S0LJS0-F1
#
_entry.id   AF-A0A7S0LJS0-F1
#
_cell.length_a   1.000
_cell.length_b   1.000
_cell.length_c   1.000
_cell.angle_alpha   90.00
_cell.angle_beta   90.00
_cell.angle_gamma   90.00
#
_symmetry.space_group_name_H-M   'P 1'
#
loop_
_entity.id
_entity.type
_entity.pdbx_description
1 polymer ?
#
loop_
_entity_poly.entity_id
_entity_poly.type
_entity_poly.pdbx_seq_one_letter_code
_entity_poly.pdbx_strand_id
1 'polypeptide(L)'
;GGKAMALVLAAHLLSVGAVSTPVDGAASAASRALLDQLHTIASSPAFVFGHHNSNEEGQHFVDLDGTANRSDVATATGGVWPGMIGYNLAWVAEQEPKGKNLTAVVAAALSATGGHAMLHLYWESSNPVTGGPPSDSSGSPITAILPGGSANAEWVARMDRVAAFLGSLHALGAAAVFRPFHENTGGWFWWGLGGASPPPPPPPP
;
A
#
# COMPACT_ATOMS: atom_id res chain seq x y z
N GLY A 1 -24.74 -57.65 -23.52
CA GLY A 1 -25.29 -56.53 -22.73
C GLY A 1 -24.16 -55.64 -22.28
N GLY A 2 -23.88 -54.56 -23.02
CA GLY A 2 -22.80 -53.63 -22.73
C GLY A 2 -23.21 -52.65 -21.63
N LYS A 3 -22.37 -52.49 -20.62
CA LYS A 3 -22.52 -51.43 -19.61
C LYS A 3 -21.96 -50.13 -20.18
N ALA A 4 -22.83 -49.13 -20.36
CA ALA A 4 -22.44 -47.79 -20.73
C ALA A 4 -21.66 -47.14 -19.58
N MET A 5 -20.44 -46.70 -19.87
CA MET A 5 -19.62 -45.89 -18.98
C MET A 5 -20.02 -44.43 -19.24
N ALA A 6 -20.80 -43.85 -18.32
CA ALA A 6 -21.15 -42.43 -18.38
C ALA A 6 -19.91 -41.60 -18.01
N LEU A 7 -19.27 -41.02 -19.02
CA LEU A 7 -18.25 -40.00 -18.85
C LEU A 7 -18.94 -38.70 -18.44
N VAL A 8 -18.94 -38.38 -17.14
CA VAL A 8 -19.33 -37.05 -16.66
C VAL A 8 -18.18 -36.10 -16.95
N LEU A 9 -18.26 -35.42 -18.09
CA LEU A 9 -17.39 -34.30 -18.41
C LEU A 9 -17.88 -33.11 -17.57
N ALA A 10 -17.33 -32.93 -16.37
CA ALA A 10 -17.52 -31.71 -15.60
C ALA A 10 -16.78 -30.57 -16.32
N ALA A 11 -17.47 -29.93 -17.26
CA ALA A 11 -17.04 -28.66 -17.83
C ALA A 11 -16.96 -27.65 -16.67
N HIS A 12 -15.76 -27.48 -16.13
CA HIS A 12 -15.44 -26.31 -15.33
C HIS A 12 -15.51 -25.14 -16.31
N LEU A 13 -16.67 -24.50 -16.39
CA LEU A 13 -16.76 -23.13 -16.86
C LEU A 13 -15.81 -22.34 -15.96
N LEU A 14 -14.60 -22.10 -16.47
CA LEU A 14 -13.78 -21.00 -16.01
C LEU A 14 -14.65 -19.76 -16.24
N SER A 15 -15.33 -19.33 -15.17
CA SER A 15 -15.80 -17.96 -15.08
C SER A 15 -14.56 -17.11 -15.27
N VAL A 16 -14.36 -16.59 -16.48
CA VAL A 16 -13.44 -15.49 -16.71
C VAL A 16 -14.02 -14.34 -15.92
N GLY A 17 -13.58 -14.20 -14.66
CA GLY A 17 -13.87 -13.02 -13.88
C GLY A 17 -13.50 -11.80 -14.70
N ALA A 18 -14.32 -10.75 -14.62
CA ALA A 18 -14.06 -9.51 -15.35
C ALA A 18 -12.60 -9.09 -15.08
N VAL A 19 -11.78 -9.07 -16.14
CA VAL A 19 -10.39 -8.64 -16.03
C VAL A 19 -10.41 -7.20 -15.56
N SER A 20 -9.90 -6.99 -14.36
CA SER A 20 -9.81 -5.67 -13.76
C SER A 20 -8.76 -4.86 -14.53
N THR A 21 -9.13 -3.65 -14.97
CA THR A 21 -8.21 -2.80 -15.74
C THR A 21 -7.39 -1.95 -14.76
N PRO A 22 -6.07 -2.13 -14.65
CA PRO A 22 -5.25 -1.29 -13.80
C PRO A 22 -5.22 0.15 -14.33
N VAL A 23 -5.06 1.11 -13.42
CA VAL A 23 -4.82 2.52 -13.79
C VAL A 23 -3.54 2.67 -14.62
N ASP A 24 -2.52 1.88 -14.33
CA ASP A 24 -1.29 1.80 -15.11
C ASP A 24 -1.41 0.75 -16.23
N GLY A 25 -1.44 1.21 -17.48
CA GLY A 25 -1.49 0.34 -18.66
C GLY A 25 -0.26 -0.58 -18.78
N ALA A 26 0.87 -0.19 -18.19
CA ALA A 26 2.12 -0.96 -18.14
C ALA A 26 2.30 -1.75 -16.83
N ALA A 27 1.24 -1.89 -16.02
CA ALA A 27 1.30 -2.62 -14.75
C ALA A 27 1.93 -4.00 -14.92
N SER A 28 2.84 -4.33 -13.99
CA SER A 28 3.57 -5.61 -13.97
C SER A 28 2.61 -6.79 -13.79
N ALA A 29 3.09 -8.00 -14.11
CA ALA A 29 2.32 -9.23 -13.88
C ALA A 29 1.91 -9.40 -12.40
N ALA A 30 2.81 -9.08 -11.46
CA ALA A 30 2.52 -9.11 -10.03
C ALA A 30 1.44 -8.10 -9.62
N SER A 31 1.47 -6.89 -10.19
CA SER A 31 0.47 -5.84 -9.93
C SER A 31 -0.91 -6.23 -10.47
N ARG A 32 -0.97 -6.84 -11.65
CA ARG A 32 -2.23 -7.37 -12.23
C ARG A 32 -2.77 -8.53 -11.39
N ALA A 33 -1.91 -9.46 -11.01
CA ALA A 33 -2.29 -10.59 -10.16
C ALA A 33 -2.83 -10.12 -8.80
N LEU A 34 -2.21 -9.12 -8.18
CA LEU A 34 -2.71 -8.51 -6.94
C LEU A 34 -4.10 -7.90 -7.15
N LEU A 35 -4.31 -7.14 -8.22
CA LEU A 35 -5.61 -6.53 -8.52
C LEU A 35 -6.70 -7.59 -8.76
N ASP A 36 -6.41 -8.63 -9.54
CA ASP A 36 -7.34 -9.73 -9.78
C ASP A 36 -7.64 -10.52 -8.50
N GLN A 37 -6.65 -10.71 -7.63
CA GLN A 37 -6.83 -11.34 -6.33
C GLN A 37 -7.77 -10.51 -5.43
N LEU A 38 -7.59 -9.19 -5.39
CA LEU A 38 -8.49 -8.29 -4.63
C LEU A 38 -9.93 -8.38 -5.15
N HIS A 39 -10.13 -8.40 -6.48
CA HIS A 39 -11.47 -8.58 -7.06
C HIS A 39 -12.07 -9.96 -6.78
N THR A 40 -11.25 -11.01 -6.79
CA THR A 40 -11.66 -12.37 -6.43
C THR A 40 -12.16 -12.43 -4.99
N ILE A 41 -11.41 -11.83 -4.06
CA ILE A 41 -11.81 -11.75 -2.65
C ILE A 41 -13.10 -10.94 -2.49
N ALA A 42 -13.19 -9.77 -3.14
CA ALA A 42 -14.37 -8.91 -3.09
C ALA A 42 -15.63 -9.58 -3.67
N SER A 43 -15.46 -10.56 -4.56
CA SER A 43 -16.56 -11.35 -5.14
C SER A 43 -16.93 -12.58 -4.31
N SER A 44 -16.30 -12.75 -3.15
CA SER A 44 -16.47 -13.89 -2.25
C SER A 44 -17.01 -13.44 -0.88
N PRO A 45 -17.47 -14.36 -0.02
CA PRO A 45 -17.83 -14.03 1.36
C PRO A 45 -16.60 -13.83 2.28
N ALA A 46 -15.38 -13.99 1.77
CA ALA A 46 -14.16 -13.86 2.54
C ALA A 46 -13.65 -12.42 2.58
N PHE A 47 -12.83 -12.11 3.58
CA PHE A 47 -12.07 -10.87 3.69
C PHE A 47 -10.62 -11.19 4.08
N VAL A 48 -9.72 -10.25 3.81
CA VAL A 48 -8.33 -10.33 4.26
C VAL A 48 -8.17 -9.48 5.50
N PHE A 49 -7.70 -10.09 6.58
CA PHE A 49 -7.27 -9.36 7.77
C PHE A 49 -5.89 -8.74 7.52
N GLY A 50 -5.77 -7.44 7.80
CA GLY A 50 -4.52 -6.68 7.66
C GLY A 50 -4.01 -6.13 8.98
N HIS A 51 -2.69 -6.00 9.12
CA HIS A 51 -2.05 -5.41 10.29
C HIS A 51 -0.87 -4.51 9.89
N HIS A 52 -0.82 -3.31 10.46
CA HIS A 52 0.24 -2.33 10.19
C HIS A 52 1.51 -2.70 10.97
N ASN A 53 2.69 -2.53 10.36
CA ASN A 53 4.00 -2.77 10.97
C ASN A 53 4.12 -4.17 11.61
N SER A 54 3.48 -5.18 11.01
CA SER A 54 3.23 -6.44 11.70
C SER A 54 4.49 -7.21 12.11
N ASN A 55 5.62 -6.98 11.45
CA ASN A 55 6.93 -7.55 11.79
C ASN A 55 7.86 -6.59 12.53
N GLU A 56 7.42 -5.36 12.78
CA GLU A 56 8.23 -4.30 13.38
C GLU A 56 7.72 -3.92 14.76
N GLU A 57 6.40 -3.96 14.97
CA GLU A 57 5.77 -3.51 16.20
C GLU A 57 4.78 -4.55 16.72
N GLY A 58 4.81 -4.71 18.04
CA GLY A 58 3.81 -5.46 18.79
C GLY A 58 3.76 -4.98 20.24
N GLN A 59 2.82 -5.51 21.01
CA GLN A 59 2.52 -5.09 22.38
C GLN A 59 3.75 -5.09 23.29
N HIS A 60 4.71 -5.98 23.03
CA HIS A 60 5.91 -6.15 23.84
C HIS A 60 7.21 -6.06 23.05
N PHE A 61 7.18 -5.45 21.85
CA PHE A 61 8.40 -5.28 21.06
C PHE A 61 8.34 -4.13 20.05
N VAL A 62 9.54 -3.62 19.76
CA VAL A 62 9.84 -2.79 18.59
C VAL A 62 11.11 -3.38 17.95
N ASP A 63 11.03 -3.69 16.67
CA ASP A 63 12.12 -4.18 15.82
C ASP A 63 12.11 -3.36 14.52
N LEU A 64 12.85 -2.25 14.51
CA LEU A 64 12.88 -1.34 13.35
C LEU A 64 13.55 -1.96 12.11
N ASP A 65 14.31 -3.04 12.29
CA ASP A 65 14.88 -3.82 11.18
C ASP A 65 13.83 -4.80 10.62
N GLY A 66 12.79 -5.14 11.41
CA GLY A 66 11.69 -6.00 11.03
C GLY A 66 12.10 -7.43 10.66
N THR A 67 13.29 -7.88 11.09
CA THR A 67 13.90 -9.14 10.64
C THR A 67 13.82 -10.26 11.68
N ALA A 68 13.32 -9.99 12.89
CA ALA A 68 13.23 -11.00 13.96
C ALA A 68 12.17 -12.09 13.74
N ASN A 69 11.51 -12.12 12.57
CA ASN A 69 10.48 -13.10 12.19
C ASN A 69 9.39 -13.26 13.26
N ARG A 70 8.82 -12.14 13.70
CA ARG A 70 7.86 -12.07 14.80
C ARG A 70 6.64 -11.23 14.41
N SER A 71 5.47 -11.60 14.92
CA SER A 71 4.23 -10.84 14.74
C SER A 71 3.28 -11.17 15.89
N ASP A 72 2.65 -10.14 16.46
CA ASP A 72 1.60 -10.34 17.47
C ASP A 72 0.42 -11.13 16.89
N VAL A 73 0.07 -10.88 15.62
CA VAL A 73 -1.00 -11.60 14.93
C VAL A 73 -0.63 -13.07 14.79
N ALA A 74 0.59 -13.38 14.35
CA ALA A 74 1.07 -14.76 14.25
C ALA A 74 1.08 -15.43 15.63
N THR A 75 1.53 -14.72 16.67
CA THR A 75 1.53 -15.24 18.05
C THR A 75 0.12 -15.56 18.54
N ALA A 76 -0.82 -14.62 18.35
CA ALA A 76 -2.20 -14.75 18.83
C ALA A 76 -3.01 -15.82 18.08
N THR A 77 -2.66 -16.13 16.83
CA THR A 77 -3.40 -17.05 15.96
C THR A 77 -2.77 -18.43 15.82
N GLY A 78 -1.69 -18.72 16.57
CA GLY A 78 -1.02 -20.02 16.51
C GLY A 78 -0.12 -20.21 15.29
N GLY A 79 0.50 -19.13 14.80
CA GLY A 79 1.49 -19.11 13.73
C GLY A 79 1.01 -18.52 12.41
N VAL A 80 -0.23 -18.03 12.32
CA VAL A 80 -0.80 -17.50 11.07
C VAL A 80 -0.55 -15.99 10.97
N TRP A 81 0.21 -15.58 9.96
CA TRP A 81 0.46 -14.17 9.68
C TRP A 81 -0.79 -13.46 9.11
N PRO A 82 -0.91 -12.13 9.25
CA PRO A 82 -1.98 -11.39 8.59
C PRO A 82 -1.83 -11.54 7.06
N GLY A 83 -2.96 -11.59 6.35
CA GLY A 83 -2.94 -11.71 4.88
C GLY A 83 -2.57 -10.41 4.18
N MET A 84 -2.58 -9.28 4.88
CA MET A 84 -2.08 -7.99 4.41
C MET A 84 -1.21 -7.32 5.47
N ILE A 85 -0.08 -6.75 5.05
CA ILE A 85 0.82 -6.02 5.95
C ILE A 85 0.98 -4.59 5.45
N GLY A 86 0.75 -3.64 6.37
CA GLY A 86 0.78 -2.22 6.08
C GLY A 86 2.11 -1.56 6.47
N TYR A 87 2.62 -0.61 5.67
CA TYR A 87 3.78 0.22 6.03
C TYR A 87 3.56 1.69 5.67
N ASN A 88 4.25 2.59 6.39
CA ASN A 88 4.21 4.03 6.16
C ASN A 88 5.37 4.48 5.26
N LEU A 89 5.05 5.10 4.13
CA LEU A 89 6.02 5.62 3.16
C LEU A 89 6.71 6.90 3.60
N ALA A 90 6.25 7.56 4.67
CA ALA A 90 6.97 8.68 5.27
C ALA A 90 8.43 8.28 5.56
N TRP A 91 8.66 7.02 5.92
CA TRP A 91 10.00 6.54 6.23
C TRP A 91 10.98 6.55 5.05
N VAL A 92 10.45 6.32 3.85
CA VAL A 92 11.21 6.36 2.60
C VAL A 92 11.28 7.79 2.08
N ALA A 93 10.12 8.45 2.01
CA ALA A 93 9.99 9.79 1.45
C ALA A 93 10.84 10.82 2.19
N GLU A 94 10.97 10.67 3.52
CA GLU A 94 11.60 11.64 4.41
C GLU A 94 12.92 11.11 5.01
N GLN A 95 13.27 9.86 4.70
CA GLN A 95 14.48 9.17 5.17
C GLN A 95 14.53 9.01 6.70
N GLU A 96 13.39 8.71 7.31
CA GLU A 96 13.24 8.58 8.77
C GLU A 96 12.59 7.23 9.18
N PRO A 97 12.92 6.61 10.32
CA PRO A 97 14.11 6.89 11.09
C PRO A 97 15.35 6.63 10.23
N LYS A 98 16.35 7.51 10.35
CA LYS A 98 17.60 7.40 9.59
C LYS A 98 18.18 5.99 9.66
N GLY A 99 18.54 5.45 8.49
CA GLY A 99 19.16 4.13 8.36
C GLY A 99 18.18 2.97 8.27
N LYS A 100 16.87 3.21 8.41
CA LYS A 100 15.86 2.16 8.18
C LYS A 100 15.88 1.70 6.72
N ASN A 101 15.97 0.40 6.54
CA ASN A 101 15.86 -0.24 5.24
C ASN A 101 14.48 -0.87 5.07
N LEU A 102 13.49 -0.08 4.65
CA LEU A 102 12.11 -0.57 4.47
C LEU A 102 12.03 -1.71 3.44
N THR A 103 12.92 -1.74 2.44
CA THR A 103 12.98 -2.86 1.49
C THR A 103 13.34 -4.18 2.19
N ALA A 104 14.28 -4.15 3.14
CA ALA A 104 14.66 -5.33 3.92
C ALA A 104 13.53 -5.78 4.88
N VAL A 105 12.85 -4.83 5.52
CA VAL A 105 11.67 -5.08 6.36
C VAL A 105 10.59 -5.81 5.57
N VAL A 106 10.26 -5.30 4.37
CA VAL A 106 9.24 -5.91 3.49
C VAL A 106 9.69 -7.29 3.01
N ALA A 107 10.96 -7.44 2.63
CA ALA A 107 11.50 -8.74 2.21
C ALA A 107 11.42 -9.79 3.34
N ALA A 108 11.70 -9.41 4.58
CA ALA A 108 11.56 -10.28 5.74
C ALA A 108 10.11 -10.70 5.97
N ALA A 109 9.15 -9.78 5.85
CA ALA A 109 7.72 -10.09 5.97
C ALA A 109 7.21 -11.02 4.85
N LEU A 110 7.64 -10.78 3.61
CA LEU A 110 7.34 -11.67 2.49
C LEU A 110 7.94 -13.07 2.74
N SER A 111 9.18 -13.15 3.22
CA SER A 111 9.79 -14.44 3.58
C SER A 111 9.01 -15.15 4.69
N ALA A 112 8.60 -14.44 5.74
CA ALA A 112 7.86 -14.98 6.88
C ALA A 112 6.47 -15.51 6.48
N THR A 113 5.87 -14.92 5.45
CA THR A 113 4.55 -15.30 4.92
C THR A 113 4.60 -16.24 3.72
N GLY A 114 5.79 -16.71 3.32
CA GLY A 114 5.96 -17.53 2.12
C GLY A 114 5.62 -16.81 0.81
N GLY A 115 5.66 -15.47 0.81
CA GLY A 115 5.30 -14.61 -0.31
C GLY A 115 3.79 -14.38 -0.47
N HIS A 116 2.98 -14.78 0.51
CA HIS A 116 1.52 -14.71 0.42
C HIS A 116 0.91 -13.40 0.96
N ALA A 117 1.65 -12.64 1.77
CA ALA A 117 1.14 -11.36 2.28
C ALA A 117 0.98 -10.33 1.17
N MET A 118 -0.20 -9.71 1.11
CA MET A 118 -0.42 -8.49 0.34
C MET A 118 0.26 -7.31 1.03
N LEU A 119 0.83 -6.41 0.25
CA LEU A 119 1.43 -5.19 0.79
C LEU A 119 0.45 -4.02 0.65
N HIS A 120 0.30 -3.26 1.73
CA HIS A 120 -0.44 -2.00 1.73
C HIS A 120 0.50 -0.87 2.15
N LEU A 121 0.61 0.15 1.31
CA LEU A 121 1.51 1.28 1.51
C LEU A 121 0.68 2.54 1.58
N TYR A 122 0.71 3.21 2.72
CA TYR A 122 0.12 4.54 2.86
C TYR A 122 1.22 5.55 3.15
N TRP A 123 0.87 6.84 3.11
CA TRP A 123 1.85 7.89 3.29
C TRP A 123 1.30 8.99 4.19
N GLU A 124 1.80 9.05 5.42
CA GLU A 124 1.59 10.17 6.34
C GLU A 124 2.76 11.14 6.24
N SER A 125 2.79 11.96 5.17
CA SER A 125 3.94 12.83 4.97
C SER A 125 3.97 14.03 5.93
N SER A 126 5.15 14.44 6.38
CA SER A 126 5.36 15.78 6.94
C SER A 126 4.88 16.87 5.98
N ASN A 127 4.50 18.03 6.52
CA ASN A 127 4.16 19.19 5.71
C ASN A 127 5.39 19.62 4.87
N PRO A 128 5.32 19.60 3.53
CA PRO A 128 6.45 19.89 2.66
C PRO A 128 6.86 21.37 2.63
N VAL A 129 6.04 22.27 3.19
CA VAL A 129 6.34 23.71 3.31
C VAL A 129 7.13 24.00 4.58
N THR A 130 6.74 23.39 5.70
CA THR A 130 7.29 23.72 7.03
C THR A 130 8.23 22.66 7.59
N GLY A 131 8.18 21.43 7.08
CA GLY A 131 8.79 20.25 7.69
C GLY A 131 8.06 19.76 8.95
N GLY A 132 6.90 20.35 9.29
CA GLY A 132 6.08 19.96 10.44
C GLY A 132 5.39 18.61 10.27
N PRO A 133 4.75 18.08 11.33
CA PRO A 133 4.05 16.80 11.26
C PRO A 133 2.90 16.81 10.24
N PRO A 134 2.33 15.64 9.89
CA PRO A 134 1.18 15.55 8.98
C PRO A 134 -0.02 16.43 9.36
N SER A 135 -0.15 16.78 10.64
CA SER A 135 -1.20 17.66 11.17
C SER A 135 -0.93 19.16 11.03
N ASP A 136 0.27 19.56 10.63
CA ASP A 136 0.59 20.97 10.39
C ASP A 136 0.06 21.40 9.02
N SER A 137 -1.03 22.16 8.99
CA SER A 137 -1.63 22.70 7.76
C SER A 137 -1.16 24.11 7.38
N SER A 138 -0.14 24.65 8.04
CA SER A 138 0.36 25.99 7.76
C SER A 138 1.06 26.09 6.39
N GLY A 139 1.02 27.28 5.78
CA GLY A 139 1.70 27.53 4.50
C GLY A 139 0.97 27.05 3.24
N SER A 140 -0.32 26.70 3.33
CA SER A 140 -1.15 26.21 2.21
C SER A 140 -0.50 25.06 1.41
N PRO A 141 -0.20 23.92 2.05
CA PRO A 141 0.69 22.91 1.48
C PRO A 141 0.19 22.29 0.18
N ILE A 142 -1.12 22.09 0.03
CA ILE A 142 -1.72 21.57 -1.21
C ILE A 142 -1.41 22.47 -2.40
N THR A 143 -1.59 23.79 -2.27
CA THR A 143 -1.24 24.72 -3.34
C THR A 143 0.27 24.77 -3.57
N ALA A 144 1.05 24.66 -2.49
CA ALA A 144 2.51 24.71 -2.57
C ALA A 144 3.14 23.50 -3.29
N ILE A 145 2.52 22.31 -3.26
CA ILE A 145 3.06 21.13 -3.93
C ILE A 145 2.68 21.01 -5.42
N LEU A 146 1.69 21.76 -5.90
CA LEU A 146 1.28 21.76 -7.30
C LEU A 146 2.36 22.38 -8.21
N PRO A 147 2.37 22.10 -9.53
CA PRO A 147 3.32 22.71 -10.46
C PRO A 147 3.36 24.24 -10.34
N GLY A 148 4.56 24.80 -10.15
CA GLY A 148 4.77 26.24 -9.91
C GLY A 148 4.65 26.69 -8.45
N GLY A 149 4.23 25.80 -7.54
CA GLY A 149 4.18 26.05 -6.10
C GLY A 149 5.55 26.00 -5.42
N SER A 150 5.66 26.63 -4.25
CA SER A 150 6.93 26.79 -3.52
C SER A 150 7.53 25.49 -3.00
N ALA A 151 6.71 24.47 -2.76
CA ALA A 151 7.14 23.15 -2.25
C ALA A 151 7.09 22.06 -3.32
N ASN A 152 6.83 22.40 -4.59
CA ASN A 152 6.73 21.42 -5.68
C ASN A 152 8.00 20.59 -5.85
N ALA A 153 9.18 21.23 -5.84
CA ALA A 153 10.45 20.53 -6.00
C ALA A 153 10.73 19.53 -4.87
N GLU A 154 10.44 19.92 -3.62
CA GLU A 154 10.56 19.02 -2.46
C GLU A 154 9.57 17.86 -2.55
N TRP A 155 8.32 18.14 -2.93
CA TRP A 155 7.31 17.09 -3.09
C TRP A 155 7.67 16.08 -4.19
N VAL A 156 8.19 16.56 -5.33
CA VAL A 156 8.72 15.71 -6.41
C VAL A 156 9.89 14.85 -5.91
N ALA A 157 10.85 15.43 -5.18
CA ALA A 157 11.96 14.67 -4.63
C ALA A 157 11.51 13.56 -3.66
N ARG A 158 10.45 13.79 -2.88
CA ARG A 158 9.84 12.75 -2.04
C ARG A 158 9.17 11.66 -2.87
N MET A 159 8.43 12.02 -3.91
CA MET A 159 7.82 11.06 -4.85
C MET A 159 8.89 10.22 -5.56
N ASP A 160 10.04 10.80 -5.93
CA ASP A 160 11.16 10.07 -6.54
C ASP A 160 11.72 8.99 -5.60
N ARG A 161 11.87 9.30 -4.30
CA ARG A 161 12.30 8.30 -3.29
C ARG A 161 11.28 7.17 -3.15
N VAL A 162 9.98 7.51 -3.11
CA VAL A 162 8.90 6.52 -3.08
C VAL A 162 8.93 5.64 -4.34
N ALA A 163 9.11 6.24 -5.53
CA ALA A 163 9.21 5.50 -6.78
C ALA A 163 10.42 4.56 -6.80
N ALA A 164 11.59 5.00 -6.30
CA ALA A 164 12.77 4.16 -6.18
C ALA A 164 12.54 2.96 -5.23
N PHE A 165 11.86 3.18 -4.11
CA PHE A 165 11.45 2.11 -3.21
C PHE A 165 10.47 1.13 -3.86
N LEU A 166 9.43 1.62 -4.54
CA LEU A 166 8.48 0.77 -5.28
C LEU A 166 9.19 -0.04 -6.38
N GLY A 167 10.20 0.55 -7.05
CA GLY A 167 11.08 -0.16 -7.98
C GLY A 167 11.86 -1.29 -7.32
N SER A 168 12.30 -1.09 -6.07
CA SER A 168 12.97 -2.12 -5.28
C SER A 168 12.03 -3.26 -4.90
N LEU A 169 10.77 -2.96 -4.55
CA LEU A 169 9.74 -3.99 -4.33
C LEU A 169 9.43 -4.77 -5.62
N HIS A 170 9.35 -4.07 -6.76
CA HIS A 170 9.16 -4.72 -8.05
C HIS A 170 10.31 -5.69 -8.37
N ALA A 171 11.56 -5.32 -8.08
CA ALA A 171 12.71 -6.20 -8.26
C ALA A 171 12.68 -7.45 -7.36
N LEU A 172 11.96 -7.40 -6.22
CA LEU A 172 11.65 -8.55 -5.37
C LEU A 172 10.48 -9.40 -5.89
N GLY A 173 9.85 -9.01 -7.02
CA GLY A 173 8.64 -9.64 -7.53
C GLY A 173 7.37 -9.28 -6.75
N ALA A 174 7.44 -8.28 -5.87
CA ALA A 174 6.32 -7.85 -5.04
C ALA A 174 5.50 -6.73 -5.71
N ALA A 175 4.22 -6.67 -5.36
CA ALA A 175 3.31 -5.58 -5.69
C ALA A 175 2.60 -5.09 -4.43
N ALA A 176 2.13 -3.85 -4.46
CA ALA A 176 1.50 -3.22 -3.30
C ALA A 176 0.27 -2.39 -3.69
N VAL A 177 -0.68 -2.28 -2.76
CA VAL A 177 -1.76 -1.30 -2.80
C VAL A 177 -1.22 0.01 -2.24
N PHE A 178 -1.09 1.03 -3.09
CA PHE A 178 -0.65 2.37 -2.69
C PHE A 178 -1.85 3.28 -2.41
N ARG A 179 -1.90 3.88 -1.21
CA ARG A 179 -3.00 4.72 -0.71
C ARG A 179 -2.48 6.08 -0.20
N PRO A 180 -2.13 7.01 -1.11
CA PRO A 180 -1.74 8.37 -0.73
C PRO A 180 -2.94 9.22 -0.27
N PHE A 181 -2.67 10.31 0.45
CA PHE A 181 -3.68 11.33 0.84
C PHE A 181 -4.95 10.76 1.48
N HIS A 182 -4.79 9.78 2.36
CA HIS A 182 -5.91 9.16 3.05
C HIS A 182 -6.66 10.12 3.98
N GLU A 183 -7.94 9.85 4.24
CA GLU A 183 -8.76 10.66 5.16
C GLU A 183 -8.86 12.15 4.76
N ASN A 184 -8.77 12.45 3.47
CA ASN A 184 -8.79 13.82 2.94
C ASN A 184 -10.13 14.56 3.14
N THR A 185 -11.21 13.86 3.50
CA THR A 185 -12.47 14.48 3.93
C THR A 185 -12.41 15.02 5.37
N GLY A 186 -11.38 14.63 6.15
CA GLY A 186 -11.10 15.15 7.48
C GLY A 186 -10.33 16.47 7.45
N GLY A 187 -10.15 17.09 8.62
CA GLY A 187 -9.42 18.35 8.80
C GLY A 187 -8.11 18.23 9.58
N TRP A 188 -7.69 17.01 9.92
CA TRP A 188 -6.53 16.74 10.79
C TRP A 188 -5.21 16.52 10.06
N PHE A 189 -5.23 16.45 8.72
CA PHE A 189 -4.03 16.39 7.90
C PHE A 189 -3.93 17.60 6.99
N TRP A 190 -2.71 17.99 6.62
CA TRP A 190 -2.47 19.14 5.74
C TRP A 190 -3.08 18.99 4.34
N TRP A 191 -3.36 17.76 3.91
CA TRP A 191 -4.05 17.44 2.66
C TRP A 191 -5.58 17.29 2.79
N GLY A 192 -6.13 17.48 4.00
CA GLY A 192 -7.56 17.40 4.26
C GLY A 192 -8.30 18.71 4.02
N LEU A 193 -9.63 18.72 4.22
CA LEU A 193 -10.50 19.91 4.07
C LEU A 193 -10.07 21.12 4.90
N GLY A 194 -9.34 20.91 6.00
CA GLY A 194 -8.80 21.99 6.85
C GLY A 194 -7.50 22.62 6.33
N GLY A 195 -6.81 21.98 5.38
CA GLY A 195 -5.54 22.44 4.81
C GLY A 195 -5.56 22.63 3.28
N ALA A 196 -6.51 22.01 2.58
CA ALA A 196 -6.78 22.23 1.17
C ALA A 196 -7.68 23.45 1.00
N SER A 197 -7.23 24.44 0.21
CA SER A 197 -8.16 25.44 -0.32
C SER A 197 -9.20 24.71 -1.20
N PRO A 198 -10.47 25.16 -1.23
CA PRO A 198 -11.46 24.57 -2.13
C PRO A 198 -10.95 24.61 -3.58
N PRO A 199 -11.28 23.60 -4.41
CA PRO A 199 -10.87 23.61 -5.80
C PRO A 199 -11.37 24.89 -6.49
N PRO A 200 -10.61 25.44 -7.45
CA PRO A 200 -11.09 26.58 -8.25
C PRO A 200 -12.42 26.20 -8.91
N PRO A 201 -13.34 27.17 -9.09
CA PRO A 201 -14.58 26.91 -9.80
C PRO A 201 -14.28 26.35 -11.21
N PRO A 202 -15.15 25.48 -11.75
CA PRO A 202 -14.99 25.00 -13.11
C PRO A 202 -14.93 26.19 -14.09
N PRO A 203 -14.21 26.05 -15.23
CA PRO A 203 -14.23 27.08 -16.25
C PRO A 203 -15.68 27.35 -16.69
N PRO A 204 -16.02 28.61 -17.05
CA PRO A 204 -17.35 28.91 -17.56
C PRO A 204 -17.66 28.07 -18.81
N PRO A 205 -18.95 27.76 -19.06
CA PRO A 205 -19.38 26.98 -20.22
C PRO A 205 -19.01 27.64 -21.55
#